data_AF-A0A4R9EVH8-F1
#
_entry.id   AF-A0A4R9EVH8-F1
#
_cell.length_a   1.000
_cell.length_b   1.000
_cell.length_c   1.000
_cell.angle_alpha   90.00
_cell.angle_beta   90.00
_cell.angle_gamma   90.00
#
_symmetry.space_group_name_H-M   'P 1'
#
loop_
_entity.id
_entity.type
_entity.pdbx_description
1 polymer ?
#
loop_
_entity_poly.entity_id
_entity_poly.type
_entity_poly.pdbx_seq_one_letter_code
_entity_poly.pdbx_strand_id
1 'polypeptide(L)' 'MSAIPPAAAETIDKQIESLELAGGVTLVPRSRAEVERFFTGFELIDPGIAWLPDWHPELGVDEVRNGTPVPLYAGVGRKP' A
#
# COMPACT_ATOMS: atom_id res chain seq x y z
N MET A 1 3.87 12.76 -8.23
CA MET A 1 2.60 13.20 -7.64
C MET A 1 1.50 12.24 -8.10
N SER A 2 1.46 11.03 -7.55
CA SER A 2 0.33 10.12 -7.82
C SER A 2 -0.62 10.28 -6.65
N ALA A 3 -1.69 11.02 -6.90
CA ALA A 3 -2.76 11.20 -5.94
C ALA A 3 -3.43 9.85 -5.70
N ILE A 4 -3.80 9.61 -4.44
CA ILE A 4 -4.81 8.62 -4.09
C ILE A 4 -6.00 8.86 -5.03
N PRO A 5 -6.51 7.85 -5.77
CA PRO A 5 -7.71 8.02 -6.57
C PRO A 5 -8.83 8.58 -5.67
N PRO A 6 -9.58 9.61 -6.07
CA PRO A 6 -10.47 10.35 -5.18
C PRO A 6 -11.51 9.49 -4.46
N ALA A 7 -11.89 8.33 -5.02
CA ALA A 7 -12.77 7.35 -4.37
C ALA A 7 -12.12 6.58 -3.19
N ALA A 8 -10.79 6.50 -3.13
CA ALA A 8 -10.07 5.84 -2.05
C ALA A 8 -9.85 6.77 -0.84
N ALA A 9 -9.79 8.09 -1.02
CA ALA A 9 -9.53 9.03 0.08
C ALA A 9 -10.64 9.06 1.14
N GLU A 10 -11.92 9.20 0.74
CA GLU A 10 -13.07 9.11 1.66
C GLU A 10 -13.22 7.72 2.31
N THR A 11 -12.69 6.69 1.66
CA THR A 11 -12.73 5.31 2.14
C THR A 11 -11.65 5.05 3.19
N ILE A 12 -10.48 5.70 3.08
CA ILE A 12 -9.34 5.53 4.01
C ILE A 12 -9.65 6.09 5.39
N ASP A 13 -10.20 7.31 5.49
CA ASP A 13 -10.48 7.92 6.80
C ASP A 13 -11.47 7.09 7.62
N LYS A 14 -12.54 6.61 6.96
CA LYS A 14 -13.52 5.70 7.57
C LYS A 14 -12.91 4.33 7.91
N GLN A 15 -11.97 3.82 7.12
CA GLN A 15 -11.26 2.57 7.41
C GLN A 15 -10.30 2.71 8.58
N ILE A 16 -9.58 3.83 8.69
CA ILE A 16 -8.71 4.14 9.83
C ILE A 16 -9.55 4.19 11.10
N GLU A 17 -10.63 4.98 11.10
CA GLU A 17 -11.53 5.11 12.24
C GLU A 17 -12.15 3.75 12.62
N SER A 18 -12.59 2.96 11.63
CA SER A 18 -13.15 1.62 11.87
C SER A 18 -12.14 0.63 12.45
N LEU A 19 -10.87 0.69 12.07
CA LEU A 19 -9.84 -0.23 12.57
C LEU A 19 -9.31 0.21 13.95
N GLU A 20 -9.23 1.51 14.19
CA GLU A 20 -8.88 2.08 15.50
C GLU A 20 -9.95 1.76 16.55
N LEU A 21 -11.24 1.91 16.19
CA LEU A 21 -12.38 1.59 17.07
C LEU A 21 -12.54 0.08 17.35
N ALA A 22 -12.05 -0.79 16.46
CA ALA A 22 -12.27 -2.24 16.55
C ALA A 22 -11.26 -3.01 17.43
N GLY A 23 -10.13 -2.42 17.86
CA GLY A 23 -9.12 -3.24 18.54
C GLY A 23 -7.87 -2.57 19.13
N GLY A 24 -7.80 -1.25 19.27
CA GLY A 24 -6.69 -0.60 19.96
C GLY A 24 -5.35 -0.58 19.19
N VAL A 25 -5.39 -0.76 17.86
CA VAL A 25 -4.25 -0.56 16.97
C VAL A 25 -4.30 0.84 16.38
N THR A 26 -3.24 1.63 16.56
CA THR A 26 -3.07 2.94 15.91
C THR A 26 -2.63 2.75 14.47
N LEU A 27 -3.36 3.33 13.52
CA LEU A 27 -2.97 3.36 12.13
C LEU A 27 -2.33 4.70 11.79
N VAL A 28 -1.13 4.65 11.20
CA VAL A 28 -0.42 5.85 10.73
C VAL A 28 -0.29 5.75 9.21
N PRO A 29 -1.19 6.38 8.44
CA PRO A 29 -1.06 6.42 7.00
C PRO A 29 0.22 7.15 6.61
N ARG A 30 0.83 6.71 5.52
CA ARG A 30 2.06 7.30 4.99
C ARG A 30 1.91 7.61 3.52
N SER A 31 2.46 8.75 3.11
CA SER A 31 2.68 9.08 1.72
C SER A 31 3.68 8.11 1.07
N ARG A 32 3.66 8.02 -0.26
CA ARG A 32 4.64 7.23 -1.01
C ARG A 32 6.08 7.61 -0.66
N ALA A 33 6.38 8.91 -0.53
CA ALA A 33 7.72 9.39 -0.21
C ALA A 33 8.17 8.96 1.20
N GLU A 34 7.24 8.86 2.15
CA GLU A 34 7.56 8.33 3.49
C GLU A 34 7.77 6.81 3.46
N VAL A 35 7.05 6.09 2.60
CA VAL A 35 7.26 4.65 2.38
C VAL A 35 8.63 4.41 1.72
N GLU A 36 9.00 5.20 0.71
CA GLU A 36 10.29 5.11 0.00
C GLU A 36 11.49 5.21 0.95
N ARG A 37 11.36 5.98 2.04
CA ARG A 37 12.43 6.11 3.05
C ARG A 37 12.76 4.78 3.74
N PHE A 38 11.81 3.86 3.90
CA PHE A 38 12.10 2.54 4.49
C PHE A 38 13.03 1.69 3.62
N PHE A 39 13.09 1.96 2.32
CA PHE A 39 13.95 1.25 1.37
C PHE A 39 15.32 1.92 1.17
N THR A 40 15.64 2.97 1.94
CA THR A 40 16.95 3.63 1.87
C THR A 40 18.07 2.62 2.15
N GLY A 41 19.02 2.48 1.22
CA GLY A 41 20.15 1.55 1.34
C GLY A 41 19.85 0.12 0.88
N PHE A 42 18.68 -0.13 0.29
CA PHE A 42 18.33 -1.39 -0.36
C PHE A 42 18.31 -1.23 -1.88
N GLU A 43 18.61 -2.32 -2.58
CA GLU A 43 18.36 -2.44 -4.02
C GLU A 43 16.89 -2.82 -4.22
N LEU A 44 16.08 -1.87 -4.68
CA LEU A 44 14.68 -2.13 -4.99
C LEU A 44 14.55 -3.08 -6.19
N ILE A 45 13.77 -4.15 -6.02
CA ILE A 45 13.41 -5.08 -7.08
C ILE A 45 12.28 -4.43 -7.90
N ASP A 46 12.39 -4.53 -9.24
CA ASP A 46 11.35 -4.07 -10.17
C ASP A 46 9.97 -4.63 -9.78
N PRO A 47 8.86 -3.85 -9.81
CA PRO A 47 8.72 -2.48 -10.31
C PRO A 47 9.11 -1.38 -9.30
N GLY A 48 9.79 -1.74 -8.20
CA GLY A 48 10.05 -0.87 -7.07
C GLY A 48 8.86 -0.83 -6.12
N ILE A 49 8.36 0.36 -5.83
CA ILE A 49 7.20 0.58 -4.96
C ILE A 49 5.97 0.91 -5.80
N ALA A 50 4.92 0.10 -5.66
CA ALA A 50 3.65 0.22 -6.38
C ALA A 50 2.46 0.11 -5.42
N TRP A 51 1.24 0.31 -5.91
CA TRP A 51 0.05 -0.12 -5.17
C TRP A 51 0.06 -1.65 -5.03
N LEU A 52 -0.41 -2.16 -3.90
CA LEU A 52 -0.37 -3.59 -3.58
C LEU A 52 -0.97 -4.46 -4.71
N PRO A 53 -2.15 -4.14 -5.29
CA PRO A 53 -2.70 -4.95 -6.38
C PRO A 53 -1.90 -4.87 -7.70
N ASP A 54 -1.04 -3.87 -7.84
CA ASP A 54 -0.24 -3.61 -9.05
C ASP A 54 1.18 -4.15 -8.93
N TRP A 55 1.60 -4.62 -7.74
CA TRP A 55 2.93 -5.18 -7.53
C TRP A 55 2.95 -6.67 -7.91
N HIS A 56 3.59 -7.00 -9.03
CA HIS A 56 3.62 -8.35 -9.64
C HIS A 56 2.24 -9.05 -9.69
N PRO A 57 1.24 -8.44 -10.37
CA PRO A 57 -0.12 -8.98 -10.44
C PRO A 57 -0.19 -10.40 -11.03
N GLU A 58 0.78 -10.78 -11.87
CA GLU A 58 0.93 -12.11 -12.45
C GLU A 58 1.19 -13.22 -11.41
N LEU A 59 1.64 -12.88 -10.20
CA LEU A 59 1.85 -13.83 -9.11
C LEU A 59 0.57 -14.14 -8.33
N GLY A 60 -0.48 -13.32 -8.47
CA GLY A 60 -1.79 -13.50 -7.83
C GLY A 60 -2.67 -14.55 -8.52
N VAL A 61 -2.12 -15.74 -8.78
CA VAL A 61 -2.88 -16.85 -9.40
C VAL A 61 -4.02 -17.25 -8.47
N ASP A 62 -5.23 -17.39 -9.03
CA ASP A 62 -6.47 -17.71 -8.31
C ASP A 62 -6.98 -16.65 -7.30
N GLU A 63 -6.40 -15.44 -7.28
CA GLU A 63 -6.95 -14.33 -6.49
C GLU A 63 -8.22 -13.74 -7.12
N VAL A 64 -9.32 -13.77 -6.36
CA VAL A 64 -10.55 -13.07 -6.73
C VAL A 64 -10.42 -11.59 -6.40
N ARG A 65 -10.17 -10.76 -7.42
CA ARG A 65 -10.22 -9.30 -7.29
C ARG A 65 -11.66 -8.84 -7.22
N ASN A 66 -12.11 -8.40 -6.05
CA ASN A 66 -13.46 -7.86 -5.85
C ASN A 66 -13.61 -6.37 -6.26
N GLY A 67 -12.56 -5.78 -6.85
CA GLY A 67 -12.55 -4.38 -7.28
C GLY A 67 -12.50 -3.36 -6.13
N THR A 68 -12.43 -3.80 -4.88
CA THR A 68 -12.26 -2.92 -3.72
C THR A 68 -10.87 -2.29 -3.78
N PRO A 69 -10.75 -0.95 -3.76
CA PRO A 69 -9.44 -0.31 -3.70
C PRO A 69 -8.70 -0.74 -2.43
N VAL A 70 -7.47 -1.24 -2.59
CA VAL A 70 -6.58 -1.54 -1.47
C VAL A 70 -5.57 -0.40 -1.33
N PRO A 71 -5.69 0.49 -0.32
CA PRO A 71 -4.89 1.70 -0.20
C PRO A 71 -3.51 1.40 0.43
N LEU A 72 -2.86 0.32 0.02
CA LEU A 72 -1.55 -0.10 0.53
C LEU A 72 -0.51 -0.06 -0.58
N TYR A 73 0.70 0.35 -0.23
CA TYR A 73 1.87 0.22 -1.10
C TYR A 73 2.56 -1.13 -0.86
N ALA A 74 3.21 -1.67 -1.88
CA ALA A 74 4.06 -2.85 -1.82
C ALA A 74 5.39 -2.61 -2.53
N GLY A 75 6.45 -3.28 -2.06
CA GLY A 75 7.79 -3.21 -2.63
C GLY A 75 8.72 -4.21 -1.95
N VAL A 76 9.74 -4.67 -2.68
CA VAL A 76 10.78 -5.58 -2.15
C VAL A 76 12.16 -4.95 -2.35
N GLY A 77 12.95 -4.91 -1.28
CA GLY A 77 14.32 -4.41 -1.29
C GLY A 77 15.30 -5.51 -0.92
N ARG A 78 16.32 -5.72 -1.74
CA ARG A 78 17.44 -6.61 -1.43
C ARG A 78 18.51 -5.82 -0.68
N LYS A 79 19.00 -6.34 0.44
CA LYS A 79 20.18 -5.79 1.11
C LYS A 79 21.43 -6.15 0.28
N PRO A 80 22.35 -5.20 0.04
CA PRO A 80 23.61 -5.47 -0.64
C PRO A 80 24.42 -6.60 0.01
#